data_AF-A0A9W7IV88-F1
#
_entry.id   AF-A0A9W7IV88-F1
#
_cell.length_a   1.000
_cell.length_b   1.000
_cell.length_c   1.000
_cell.angle_alpha   90.00
_cell.angle_beta   90.00
_cell.angle_gamma   90.00
#
_symmetry.space_group_name_H-M   'P 1'
#
loop_
_entity.id
_entity.type
_entity.pdbx_description
1 polymer ?
#
loop_
_entity_poly.entity_id
_entity_poly.type
_entity_poly.pdbx_seq_one_letter_code
_entity_poly.pdbx_strand_id
1 'polypeptide(L)'
;MMDESFWSDADFVRDKLPPSLASYMISKAFTERAALEFGEQHGLEVVTVIPSFVVGPFICPKFPGSVHSVLALILGEKRRYSGLLNTSMVHVDDVARAHIFLLECPDAEGRYNCSSYTISLQKMADILSANHPEFTIPSAESLAGIEGHKYPGLSSNKLLETGFKFNHGVEEMFGDAINCCKEKGYL
;
A
#
# COMPACT_ATOMS: atom_id res chain seq x y z
N MET A 1 -12.36 5.04 7.14
CA MET A 1 -11.38 3.94 7.19
C MET A 1 -12.13 2.65 6.96
N MET A 2 -11.58 1.69 6.22
CA MET A 2 -12.14 0.35 6.03
C MET A 2 -11.36 -0.65 6.91
N ASP A 3 -12.07 -1.55 7.56
CA ASP A 3 -11.51 -2.67 8.33
C ASP A 3 -11.65 -4.00 7.56
N GLU A 4 -11.32 -5.11 8.21
CA GLU A 4 -11.29 -6.45 7.63
C GLU A 4 -12.68 -7.04 7.32
N SER A 5 -13.77 -6.39 7.73
CA SER A 5 -15.13 -6.78 7.36
C SER A 5 -15.49 -6.40 5.92
N PHE A 6 -14.74 -5.48 5.32
CA PHE A 6 -15.01 -4.97 3.97
C PHE A 6 -14.41 -5.87 2.90
N TRP A 7 -15.23 -6.19 1.90
CA TRP A 7 -14.80 -6.87 0.68
C TRP A 7 -15.01 -5.97 -0.53
N SER A 8 -14.10 -6.04 -1.50
CA SER A 8 -14.30 -5.36 -2.78
C SER A 8 -15.49 -5.98 -3.54
N ASP A 9 -16.43 -5.13 -3.95
CA ASP A 9 -17.53 -5.52 -4.83
C ASP A 9 -17.00 -5.62 -6.27
N ALA A 10 -17.06 -6.83 -6.83
CA ALA A 10 -16.49 -7.12 -8.15
C ALA A 10 -17.24 -6.41 -9.29
N ASP A 11 -18.55 -6.20 -9.17
CA ASP A 11 -19.35 -5.53 -10.19
C ASP A 11 -19.09 -4.03 -10.17
N PHE A 12 -19.03 -3.45 -8.97
CA PHE A 12 -18.60 -2.06 -8.79
C PHE A 12 -17.19 -1.83 -9.34
N VAL A 13 -16.24 -2.70 -8.99
CA VAL A 13 -14.84 -2.58 -9.45
C VAL A 13 -14.75 -2.68 -10.98
N ARG A 14 -15.53 -3.59 -11.59
CA ARG A 14 -15.56 -3.77 -13.05
C ARG A 14 -16.16 -2.56 -13.77
N ASP A 15 -17.18 -1.92 -13.19
CA ASP A 15 -17.84 -0.74 -13.77
C ASP A 15 -17.02 0.54 -13.60
N LYS A 16 -16.32 0.71 -12.46
CA LYS A 16 -15.69 1.98 -12.09
C LYS A 16 -14.20 2.09 -12.41
N LEU A 17 -13.48 0.99 -12.55
CA LEU A 17 -12.02 1.02 -12.69
C LEU A 17 -11.53 0.61 -14.09
N PRO A 18 -10.36 1.11 -14.52
CA PRO A 18 -9.75 0.67 -15.77
C PRO A 18 -9.56 -0.86 -15.81
N PRO A 19 -9.67 -1.51 -16.98
CA PRO A 19 -9.67 -2.98 -17.08
C PRO A 19 -8.49 -3.68 -16.40
N SER A 20 -7.29 -3.11 -16.48
CA SER A 20 -6.09 -3.68 -15.85
C SER A 20 -6.16 -3.64 -14.32
N LEU A 21 -6.61 -2.53 -13.74
CA LEU A 21 -6.77 -2.37 -12.30
C LEU A 21 -7.95 -3.20 -11.79
N ALA A 22 -9.07 -3.19 -12.51
CA ALA A 22 -10.24 -4.00 -12.19
C ALA A 22 -9.90 -5.50 -12.15
N SER A 23 -9.19 -6.00 -13.17
CA SER A 23 -8.78 -7.41 -13.23
C SER A 23 -7.89 -7.80 -12.05
N TYR A 24 -6.92 -6.94 -11.70
CA TYR A 24 -6.07 -7.15 -10.53
C TYR A 24 -6.90 -7.21 -9.24
N MET A 25 -7.73 -6.20 -8.95
CA MET A 25 -8.50 -6.13 -7.72
C MET A 25 -9.49 -7.30 -7.57
N ILE A 26 -10.22 -7.64 -8.64
CA ILE A 26 -11.16 -8.77 -8.63
C ILE A 26 -10.40 -10.09 -8.39
N SER A 27 -9.26 -10.30 -9.07
CA SER A 27 -8.46 -11.51 -8.89
C SER A 27 -7.97 -11.67 -7.44
N LYS A 28 -7.52 -10.58 -6.81
CA LYS A 28 -7.03 -10.60 -5.42
C LYS A 28 -8.16 -10.89 -4.44
N ALA A 29 -9.33 -10.26 -4.61
CA ALA A 29 -10.50 -10.48 -3.77
C ALA A 29 -11.01 -11.93 -3.86
N PHE A 30 -11.13 -12.49 -5.07
CA PHE A 30 -11.61 -13.86 -5.26
C PHE A 30 -10.59 -14.91 -4.78
N THR A 31 -9.29 -14.66 -4.99
CA THR A 31 -8.23 -15.55 -4.48
C THR A 31 -8.26 -15.60 -2.95
N GLU A 32 -8.42 -14.45 -2.30
CA GLU A 32 -8.49 -14.38 -0.83
C GLU A 32 -9.70 -15.15 -0.28
N ARG A 33 -10.90 -14.95 -0.88
CA ARG A 33 -12.11 -15.70 -0.49
C ARG A 33 -11.91 -17.20 -0.65
N ALA A 34 -11.42 -17.63 -1.81
CA ALA A 34 -11.21 -19.05 -2.09
C ALA A 34 -10.18 -19.68 -1.14
N ALA A 35 -9.12 -18.96 -0.78
CA ALA A 35 -8.12 -19.46 0.16
C ALA A 35 -8.70 -19.64 1.58
N LEU A 36 -9.49 -18.69 2.07
CA LEU A 36 -10.15 -18.77 3.38
C LEU A 36 -11.20 -19.88 3.41
N GLU A 37 -12.06 -19.96 2.39
CA GLU A 37 -13.08 -21.02 2.27
C GLU A 37 -12.43 -22.42 2.18
N PHE A 38 -11.35 -22.55 1.41
CA PHE A 38 -10.61 -23.81 1.31
C PHE A 38 -10.01 -24.21 2.66
N GLY A 39 -9.47 -23.24 3.42
CA GLY A 39 -8.95 -23.49 4.75
C GLY A 39 -10.01 -24.03 5.70
N GLU A 40 -11.16 -23.36 5.76
CA GLU A 40 -12.30 -23.77 6.58
C GLU A 40 -12.79 -25.19 6.23
N GLN A 41 -12.92 -25.49 4.93
CA GLN A 41 -13.40 -26.81 4.46
C GLN A 41 -12.44 -27.97 4.77
N HIS A 42 -11.15 -27.69 4.90
CA HIS A 42 -10.11 -28.71 5.05
C HIS A 42 -9.43 -28.70 6.43
N GLY A 43 -9.92 -27.88 7.37
CA GLY A 43 -9.34 -27.77 8.70
C GLY A 43 -7.93 -27.19 8.71
N LEU A 44 -7.62 -26.29 7.77
CA LEU A 44 -6.35 -25.54 7.75
C LEU A 44 -6.55 -24.17 8.38
N GLU A 45 -5.64 -23.78 9.26
CA GLU A 45 -5.54 -22.42 9.78
C GLU A 45 -4.98 -21.51 8.68
N VAL A 46 -5.83 -20.62 8.15
CA VAL A 46 -5.45 -19.69 7.08
C VAL A 46 -5.62 -18.26 7.57
N VAL A 47 -4.52 -17.51 7.51
CA VAL A 47 -4.47 -16.07 7.77
C VAL A 47 -4.09 -15.33 6.50
N THR A 48 -4.79 -14.24 6.21
CA THR A 48 -4.48 -13.36 5.07
C THR A 48 -4.01 -12.01 5.56
N VAL A 49 -2.87 -11.55 5.02
CA VAL A 49 -2.33 -10.22 5.29
C VAL A 49 -2.64 -9.34 4.09
N ILE A 50 -3.27 -8.19 4.34
CA ILE A 50 -3.74 -7.25 3.32
C ILE A 50 -2.88 -5.99 3.40
N PRO A 51 -1.72 -5.94 2.71
CA PRO A 51 -0.92 -4.73 2.66
C PRO A 51 -1.55 -3.67 1.76
N SER A 52 -1.29 -2.40 2.09
CA SER A 52 -1.56 -1.26 1.20
C SER A 52 -0.42 -1.05 0.20
N PHE A 53 -0.09 0.18 -0.21
CA PHE A 53 1.12 0.40 -1.00
C PHE A 53 2.36 0.05 -0.17
N VAL A 54 3.04 -1.02 -0.57
CA VAL A 54 4.30 -1.43 0.06
C VAL A 54 5.44 -0.56 -0.46
N VAL A 55 6.08 0.17 0.44
CA VAL A 55 7.12 1.16 0.14
C VAL A 55 8.35 0.88 1.00
N GLY A 56 9.55 1.10 0.45
CA GLY A 56 10.82 0.85 1.13
C GLY A 56 11.85 0.26 0.18
N PRO A 57 12.96 -0.28 0.71
CA PRO A 57 14.00 -0.88 -0.11
C PRO A 57 13.52 -2.21 -0.71
N PHE A 58 14.17 -2.66 -1.78
CA PHE A 58 13.79 -3.92 -2.43
C PHE A 58 14.99 -4.70 -2.93
N ILE A 59 14.92 -6.02 -2.81
CA ILE A 59 15.97 -6.93 -3.32
C ILE A 59 15.72 -7.33 -4.77
N CYS A 60 14.49 -7.16 -5.26
CA CYS A 60 14.09 -7.56 -6.61
C CYS A 60 14.94 -6.84 -7.68
N PRO A 61 15.24 -7.51 -8.81
CA PRO A 61 16.00 -6.90 -9.89
C PRO A 61 15.20 -5.84 -10.65
N LYS A 62 13.86 -5.96 -10.65
CA LYS A 62 12.95 -5.05 -11.34
C LYS A 62 12.39 -4.01 -10.37
N PHE A 63 12.10 -2.82 -10.88
CA PHE A 63 11.46 -1.74 -10.13
C PHE A 63 10.06 -2.17 -9.65
N PRO A 64 9.79 -2.26 -8.33
CA PRO A 64 8.47 -2.63 -7.84
C PRO A 64 7.41 -1.60 -8.24
N GLY A 65 6.27 -2.06 -8.75
CA GLY A 65 5.20 -1.19 -9.22
C GLY A 65 4.59 -0.30 -8.14
N SER A 66 4.59 -0.74 -6.87
CA SER A 66 4.14 0.07 -5.74
C SER A 66 5.08 1.26 -5.51
N VAL A 67 6.39 1.01 -5.43
CA VAL A 67 7.42 2.03 -5.27
C VAL A 67 7.40 3.01 -6.46
N HIS A 68 7.36 2.48 -7.69
CA HIS A 68 7.23 3.31 -8.89
C HIS A 68 6.02 4.24 -8.82
N SER A 69 4.87 3.73 -8.39
CA SER A 69 3.65 4.53 -8.31
C SER A 69 3.75 5.64 -7.27
N VAL A 70 4.31 5.38 -6.09
CA VAL A 70 4.39 6.40 -5.02
C VAL A 70 5.49 7.43 -5.28
N LEU A 71 6.51 7.09 -6.09
CA LEU A 71 7.55 8.03 -6.53
C LEU A 71 7.16 8.81 -7.80
N ALA A 72 5.90 8.78 -8.23
CA ALA A 72 5.45 9.47 -9.43
C ALA A 72 5.75 10.98 -9.43
N LEU A 73 5.74 11.63 -8.26
CA LEU A 73 6.11 13.05 -8.11
C LEU A 73 7.58 13.31 -8.46
N ILE A 74 8.48 12.44 -8.00
CA ILE A 74 9.92 12.52 -8.31
C ILE A 74 10.18 12.22 -9.79
N LEU A 75 9.46 11.23 -10.34
CA LEU A 75 9.61 10.80 -11.73
C LEU A 75 8.90 11.71 -12.73
N GLY A 76 8.18 12.74 -12.26
CA GLY A 76 7.43 13.67 -13.12
C GLY A 76 6.23 13.04 -13.83
N GLU A 77 5.72 11.91 -13.35
CA GLU A 77 4.67 11.11 -13.99
C GLU A 77 3.26 11.64 -13.65
N LYS A 78 2.94 12.84 -14.13
CA LYS A 78 1.68 13.56 -13.84
C LYS A 78 0.40 12.73 -14.07
N ARG A 79 0.41 11.80 -15.03
CA ARG A 79 -0.72 10.90 -15.31
C ARG A 79 -1.13 10.01 -14.14
N ARG A 80 -0.25 9.80 -13.15
CA ARG A 80 -0.51 8.97 -11.97
C ARG A 80 -1.10 9.74 -10.79
N TYR A 81 -1.04 11.07 -10.81
CA TYR A 81 -1.39 11.90 -9.65
C TYR A 81 -2.84 11.71 -9.19
N SER A 82 -3.77 11.54 -10.13
CA SER A 82 -5.19 11.30 -9.85
C SER A 82 -5.46 10.02 -9.05
N GLY A 83 -4.52 9.05 -9.07
CA GLY A 83 -4.60 7.82 -8.29
C GLY A 83 -3.95 7.90 -6.91
N LEU A 84 -3.24 8.99 -6.60
CA LEU A 84 -2.44 9.15 -5.38
C LEU A 84 -3.07 10.16 -4.38
N LEU A 85 -4.30 10.58 -4.63
CA LEU A 85 -4.97 11.63 -3.86
C LEU A 85 -5.19 11.28 -2.38
N ASN A 86 -5.33 9.99 -2.07
CA ASN A 86 -5.34 9.46 -0.71
C ASN A 86 -4.72 8.06 -0.72
N THR A 87 -3.45 7.97 -0.32
CA THR A 87 -2.63 6.77 -0.50
C THR A 87 -2.32 6.14 0.85
N SER A 88 -2.86 4.95 1.09
CA SER A 88 -2.46 4.12 2.23
C SER A 88 -1.14 3.40 1.94
N MET A 89 -0.23 3.39 2.89
CA MET A 89 1.14 2.90 2.72
C MET A 89 1.58 2.07 3.93
N VAL A 90 2.55 1.19 3.70
CA VAL A 90 3.22 0.39 4.73
C VAL A 90 4.66 0.12 4.32
N HIS A 91 5.56 0.06 5.30
CA HIS A 91 6.95 -0.26 5.03
C HIS A 91 7.12 -1.73 4.66
N VAL A 92 8.01 -2.04 3.72
CA VAL A 92 8.27 -3.44 3.30
C VAL A 92 8.70 -4.34 4.46
N ASP A 93 9.50 -3.81 5.40
CA ASP A 93 9.93 -4.58 6.57
C ASP A 93 8.76 -4.80 7.54
N ASP A 94 7.89 -3.81 7.73
CA ASP A 94 6.68 -3.97 8.54
C ASP A 94 5.77 -5.07 7.96
N VAL A 95 5.65 -5.15 6.62
CA VAL A 95 4.89 -6.22 5.97
C VAL A 95 5.52 -7.58 6.23
N ALA A 96 6.84 -7.71 6.07
CA ALA A 96 7.54 -8.97 6.33
C ALA A 96 7.38 -9.41 7.79
N ARG A 97 7.55 -8.48 8.74
CA ARG A 97 7.36 -8.74 10.16
C ARG A 97 5.91 -9.10 10.50
N ALA A 98 4.92 -8.48 9.86
CA ALA A 98 3.51 -8.81 10.09
C ALA A 98 3.19 -10.25 9.65
N HIS A 99 3.77 -10.72 8.54
CA HIS A 99 3.61 -12.11 8.11
C HIS A 99 4.22 -13.09 9.13
N ILE A 100 5.45 -12.82 9.59
CA ILE A 100 6.12 -13.68 10.59
C ILE A 100 5.35 -13.67 11.91
N PHE A 101 4.97 -12.48 12.37
CA PHE A 101 4.25 -12.29 13.63
C PHE A 101 2.92 -13.04 13.63
N LEU A 102 2.12 -12.92 12.56
CA LEU A 102 0.82 -13.58 12.48
C LEU A 102 0.94 -15.09 12.28
N LEU A 103 2.01 -15.58 11.65
CA LEU A 103 2.30 -17.01 11.55
C LEU A 103 2.60 -17.63 12.92
N GLU A 104 3.23 -16.87 13.82
CA GLU A 104 3.60 -17.31 15.17
C GLU A 104 2.54 -16.99 16.23
N CYS A 105 1.47 -16.27 15.87
CA CYS A 105 0.41 -15.86 16.78
C CYS A 105 -0.68 -16.95 16.89
N PRO A 106 -0.84 -17.62 18.04
CA PRO A 106 -1.74 -18.77 18.17
C PRO A 106 -3.22 -18.45 17.92
N ASP A 107 -3.63 -17.21 18.20
CA ASP A 107 -5.03 -16.76 18.07
C ASP A 107 -5.27 -15.98 16.76
N ALA A 108 -4.30 -15.97 15.83
CA ALA A 108 -4.46 -15.26 14.57
C ALA A 108 -5.42 -16.02 13.64
N GLU A 109 -6.51 -15.36 13.25
CA GLU A 109 -7.50 -15.96 12.35
C GLU A 109 -8.03 -14.97 11.30
N GLY A 110 -8.31 -15.49 10.12
CA GLY A 110 -8.92 -14.76 9.03
C GLY A 110 -8.02 -13.64 8.49
N ARG A 111 -8.58 -12.44 8.37
CA ARG A 111 -7.97 -11.33 7.63
C ARG A 111 -7.31 -10.32 8.56
N TYR A 112 -6.20 -9.73 8.14
CA TYR A 112 -5.52 -8.63 8.83
C TYR A 112 -5.04 -7.56 7.85
N ASN A 113 -5.52 -6.34 8.02
CA ASN A 113 -4.98 -5.19 7.28
C ASN A 113 -3.60 -4.82 7.82
N CYS A 114 -2.67 -4.58 6.88
CA CYS A 114 -1.30 -4.18 7.19
C CYS A 114 -1.00 -2.85 6.48
N SER A 115 -1.45 -1.76 7.11
CA SER A 115 -1.29 -0.40 6.62
C SER A 115 -1.03 0.57 7.78
N SER A 116 0.11 1.27 7.76
CA SER A 116 0.53 2.10 8.89
C SER A 116 0.23 3.59 8.70
N TYR A 117 0.16 4.07 7.47
CA TYR A 117 -0.03 5.49 7.19
C TYR A 117 -0.96 5.73 6.01
N THR A 118 -1.69 6.85 6.00
CA THR A 118 -2.45 7.30 4.84
C THR A 118 -2.11 8.76 4.58
N ILE A 119 -1.65 9.07 3.37
CA ILE A 119 -1.13 10.38 2.99
C ILE A 119 -1.88 10.96 1.79
N SER A 120 -2.10 12.28 1.79
CA SER A 120 -2.62 13.00 0.63
C SER A 120 -1.50 13.30 -0.37
N LEU A 121 -1.85 13.49 -1.64
CA LEU A 121 -0.89 13.87 -2.69
C LEU A 121 -0.11 15.16 -2.33
N GLN A 122 -0.79 16.14 -1.74
CA GLN A 122 -0.18 17.40 -1.30
C GLN A 122 0.84 17.17 -0.18
N LYS A 123 0.46 16.39 0.84
CA LYS A 123 1.36 16.09 1.96
C LYS A 123 2.56 15.24 1.51
N MET A 124 2.35 14.37 0.53
CA MET A 124 3.43 13.62 -0.12
C MET A 124 4.41 14.59 -0.80
N ALA A 125 3.91 15.58 -1.55
CA ALA A 125 4.75 16.59 -2.18
C ALA A 125 5.52 17.43 -1.15
N ASP A 126 4.90 17.82 -0.03
CA ASP A 126 5.58 18.56 1.05
C ASP A 126 6.74 17.76 1.64
N ILE A 127 6.52 16.48 1.98
CA ILE A 127 7.56 15.61 2.57
C ILE A 127 8.70 15.41 1.58
N LEU A 128 8.39 15.10 0.31
CA LEU A 128 9.41 14.88 -0.71
C LEU A 128 10.22 16.15 -0.98
N SER A 129 9.58 17.33 -1.04
CA SER A 129 10.27 18.60 -1.26
C SER A 129 11.16 18.99 -0.09
N ALA A 130 10.73 18.73 1.14
CA ALA A 130 11.48 19.06 2.35
C ALA A 130 12.71 18.15 2.54
N ASN A 131 12.56 16.86 2.27
CA ASN A 131 13.58 15.85 2.58
C ASN A 131 14.50 15.55 1.39
N HIS A 132 14.07 15.85 0.16
CA HIS A 132 14.82 15.59 -1.07
C HIS A 132 14.85 16.81 -2.01
N PRO A 133 15.51 17.91 -1.60
CA PRO A 133 15.56 19.16 -2.36
C PRO A 133 16.26 19.04 -3.72
N GLU A 134 16.95 17.92 -3.99
CA GLU A 134 17.54 17.62 -5.30
C GLU A 134 16.51 17.35 -6.40
N PHE A 135 15.26 17.00 -6.04
CA PHE A 135 14.19 16.74 -7.01
C PHE A 135 13.29 17.95 -7.21
N THR A 136 12.85 18.16 -8.46
CA THR A 136 11.85 19.18 -8.77
C THR A 136 10.45 18.62 -8.49
N ILE A 137 9.93 18.89 -7.29
CA ILE A 137 8.60 18.45 -6.86
C ILE A 137 7.57 19.59 -7.08
N PRO A 138 6.38 19.32 -7.63
CA PRO A 138 5.30 20.30 -7.71
C PRO A 138 4.85 20.76 -6.32
N SER A 139 4.52 22.06 -6.16
CA SER A 139 4.01 22.57 -4.88
C SER A 139 2.62 22.00 -4.54
N ALA A 140 2.29 21.93 -3.25
CA ALA A 140 0.98 21.48 -2.79
C ALA A 140 -0.19 22.25 -3.44
N GLU A 141 -0.04 23.56 -3.65
CA GLU A 141 -1.04 24.42 -4.30
C GLU A 141 -1.26 24.02 -5.75
N SER A 142 -0.18 23.71 -6.48
CA SER A 142 -0.26 23.27 -7.88
C SER A 142 -0.98 21.93 -8.04
N LEU A 143 -1.00 21.12 -6.97
CA LEU A 143 -1.64 19.80 -6.92
C LEU A 143 -3.09 19.86 -6.42
N ALA A 144 -3.56 21.00 -5.90
CA ALA A 144 -4.91 21.14 -5.33
C ALA A 144 -6.03 20.92 -6.37
N GLY A 145 -5.77 21.21 -7.65
CA GLY A 145 -6.73 21.04 -8.74
C GLY A 145 -6.76 19.64 -9.38
N ILE A 146 -5.99 18.67 -8.89
CA ILE A 146 -6.00 17.32 -9.45
C ILE A 146 -7.26 16.58 -8.99
N GLU A 147 -8.11 16.25 -9.95
CA GLU A 147 -9.31 15.44 -9.74
C GLU A 147 -9.02 13.93 -9.90
N GLY A 148 -9.75 13.12 -9.13
CA GLY A 148 -9.59 11.67 -9.11
C GLY A 148 -10.32 11.04 -7.93
N HIS A 149 -10.23 9.71 -7.84
CA HIS A 149 -10.85 8.97 -6.75
C HIS A 149 -9.96 9.01 -5.49
N LYS A 150 -10.55 9.43 -4.38
CA LYS A 150 -9.95 9.30 -3.04
C LYS A 150 -10.42 7.98 -2.43
N TYR A 151 -9.54 6.99 -2.43
CA TYR A 151 -9.84 5.72 -1.78
C TYR A 151 -9.91 5.91 -0.26
N PRO A 152 -10.82 5.24 0.45
CA PRO A 152 -10.81 5.24 1.90
C PRO A 152 -9.51 4.60 2.42
N GLY A 153 -8.96 5.14 3.51
CA GLY A 153 -7.79 4.53 4.15
C GLY A 153 -8.14 3.20 4.82
N LEU A 154 -7.12 2.38 5.12
CA LEU A 154 -7.27 1.08 5.78
C LEU A 154 -6.97 1.17 7.28
N SER A 155 -7.85 0.59 8.08
CA SER A 155 -7.65 0.41 9.52
C SER A 155 -6.85 -0.87 9.76
N SER A 156 -5.76 -0.78 10.51
CA SER A 156 -4.97 -1.94 10.96
C SER A 156 -5.19 -2.23 12.44
N ASN A 157 -6.31 -1.77 13.03
CA ASN A 157 -6.56 -1.92 14.46
C ASN A 157 -6.55 -3.38 14.91
N LYS A 158 -7.16 -4.28 14.14
CA LYS A 158 -7.14 -5.72 14.45
C LYS A 158 -5.71 -6.26 14.56
N LEU A 159 -4.81 -5.85 13.66
CA LEU A 159 -3.40 -6.21 13.74
C LEU A 159 -2.73 -5.59 14.97
N LEU A 160 -2.98 -4.31 15.26
CA LEU A 160 -2.39 -3.64 16.43
C LEU A 160 -2.85 -4.26 17.77
N GLU A 161 -4.10 -4.70 17.84
CA GLU A 161 -4.69 -5.33 19.03
C GLU A 161 -4.05 -6.69 19.36
N THR A 162 -3.43 -7.36 18.39
CA THR A 162 -2.59 -8.56 18.66
C THR A 162 -1.28 -8.25 19.37
N GLY A 163 -0.91 -6.96 19.50
CA GLY A 163 0.37 -6.52 20.05
C GLY A 163 1.43 -6.23 18.99
N PHE A 164 1.13 -6.41 17.70
CA PHE A 164 2.00 -6.01 16.61
C PHE A 164 2.28 -4.48 16.63
N LYS A 165 3.49 -4.09 16.25
CA LYS A 165 3.91 -2.68 16.15
C LYS A 165 4.57 -2.42 14.81
N PHE A 166 4.10 -1.38 14.13
CA PHE A 166 4.82 -0.77 13.01
C PHE A 166 6.05 -0.05 13.55
N ASN A 167 7.19 -0.26 12.92
CA ASN A 167 8.47 0.34 13.33
C ASN A 167 8.88 1.50 12.42
N HIS A 168 8.25 1.65 11.26
CA HIS A 168 8.68 2.59 10.24
C HIS A 168 7.62 3.66 9.96
N GLY A 169 8.10 4.90 9.85
CA GLY A 169 7.30 6.07 9.51
C GLY A 169 7.27 6.36 8.00
N VAL A 170 6.39 7.26 7.57
CA VAL A 170 6.25 7.61 6.15
C VAL A 170 7.51 8.25 5.55
N GLU A 171 8.27 9.02 6.33
CA GLU A 171 9.52 9.64 5.87
C GLU A 171 10.60 8.58 5.58
N GLU A 172 10.71 7.57 6.45
CA GLU A 172 11.64 6.45 6.28
C GLU A 172 11.26 5.59 5.07
N MET A 173 9.96 5.32 4.87
CA MET A 173 9.47 4.63 3.68
C MET A 173 9.93 5.30 2.39
N PHE A 174 9.76 6.63 2.28
CA PHE A 174 10.22 7.37 1.11
C PHE A 174 11.74 7.39 1.01
N GLY A 175 12.44 7.67 2.11
CA GLY A 175 13.89 7.74 2.16
C GLY A 175 14.54 6.44 1.68
N ASP A 176 14.13 5.30 2.22
CA ASP A 176 14.70 4.00 1.88
C ASP A 176 14.37 3.59 0.45
N ALA A 177 13.14 3.85 -0.01
CA ALA A 177 12.75 3.60 -1.39
C ALA A 177 13.59 4.41 -2.38
N ILE A 178 13.81 5.70 -2.10
CA ILE A 178 14.59 6.61 -2.96
C ILE A 178 16.06 6.20 -2.97
N ASN A 179 16.64 5.93 -1.81
CA ASN A 179 18.04 5.48 -1.69
C ASN A 179 18.26 4.17 -2.46
N CYS A 180 17.37 3.20 -2.28
CA CYS A 180 17.42 1.93 -3.01
C CYS A 180 17.28 2.12 -4.53
N CYS A 181 16.43 3.05 -4.98
CA CYS A 181 16.29 3.37 -6.40
C CYS A 181 17.57 4.00 -6.97
N LYS A 182 18.22 4.92 -6.26
CA LYS A 182 19.50 5.53 -6.67
C LYS A 182 20.60 4.47 -6.79
N GLU A 183 20.74 3.60 -5.78
CA GLU A 183 21.74 2.51 -5.80
C GLU A 183 21.57 1.56 -6.98
N LYS A 184 20.33 1.36 -7.43
CA LYS A 184 19.98 0.48 -8.55
C LYS A 184 19.86 1.19 -9.90
N GLY A 185 20.12 2.50 -9.96
CA GLY A 185 20.08 3.29 -11.19
C GLY A 185 18.67 3.56 -11.75
N TYR A 186 17.64 3.55 -10.90
CA TYR A 186 16.28 3.95 -11.26
C TYR A 186 16.03 5.45 -11.06
N LEU A 187 16.86 6.12 -10.26
CA LEU A 187 16.88 7.56 -9.99
C LEU A 187 18.30 8.11 -10.12
#